data_AF-A0A949M6C8-F1
#
_entry.id   AF-A0A949M6C8-F1
#
_cell.length_a   1.000
_cell.length_b   1.000
_cell.length_c   1.000
_cell.angle_alpha   90.00
_cell.angle_beta   90.00
_cell.angle_gamma   90.00
#
_symmetry.space_group_name_H-M   'P 1'
#
loop_
_entity.id
_entity.type
_entity.pdbx_description
1 polymer ?
#
loop_
_entity_poly.entity_id
_entity_poly.type
_entity_poly.pdbx_seq_one_letter_code
_entity_poly.pdbx_strand_id
1 'polypeptide(L)'
;MTRGSSSGIDLTSQDASVRFSKPNDRFEHSFCIGIGTAWVPILNSYVNDPLASWPTDPAIQQLVVESIGQDPFPDVALGVGMSGKGHWSLAAQWMGRSESHRAFQFDYACKIQPPVGFLGSTYAIPQGLTAQGIQLERYQASPQHWTGWYVISKLHSRYRLAIEVTQGKLTWHADTQQIAIEPESESMRSLEKPSTLRWCYRVAWLSCQE
;
A
#
# COMPACT_ATOMS: atom_id res chain seq x y z
N MET A 1 -2.15 -28.53 -21.56
CA MET A 1 -1.14 -28.04 -20.59
C MET A 1 -1.49 -26.60 -20.23
N THR A 2 -2.19 -26.39 -19.12
CA THR A 2 -2.64 -25.08 -18.65
C THR A 2 -1.57 -24.46 -17.74
N ARG A 3 -0.85 -23.45 -18.24
CA ARG A 3 -0.01 -22.58 -17.40
C ARG A 3 -0.95 -21.68 -16.57
N GLY A 4 -1.22 -22.08 -15.34
CA GLY A 4 -1.80 -21.19 -14.33
C GLY A 4 -0.71 -20.83 -13.32
N SER A 5 0.20 -19.91 -13.66
CA SER A 5 1.09 -19.33 -12.65
C SER A 5 0.28 -18.30 -11.87
N SER A 6 -0.13 -18.64 -10.66
CA SER A 6 -0.56 -17.63 -9.69
C SER A 6 0.66 -16.78 -9.31
N SER A 7 0.94 -15.71 -10.06
CA SER A 7 2.09 -14.81 -9.86
C SER A 7 1.88 -13.79 -8.72
N GLY A 8 1.01 -14.12 -7.77
CA GLY A 8 0.65 -13.25 -6.66
C GLY A 8 1.17 -13.79 -5.32
N ILE A 9 1.52 -12.86 -4.42
CA ILE A 9 1.93 -13.13 -3.05
C ILE A 9 0.90 -12.46 -2.15
N ASP A 10 0.21 -13.25 -1.31
CA ASP A 10 -0.79 -12.74 -0.37
C ASP A 10 -0.24 -12.85 1.05
N LEU A 11 -0.05 -11.70 1.71
CA LEU A 11 0.26 -11.64 3.14
C LEU A 11 -1.05 -11.43 3.91
N THR A 12 -1.58 -12.52 4.42
CA THR A 12 -2.95 -12.58 4.95
C THR A 12 -2.96 -12.74 6.47
N SER A 13 -3.89 -12.04 7.10
CA SER A 13 -4.29 -12.20 8.49
C SER A 13 -5.77 -12.59 8.55
N GLN A 14 -6.35 -12.75 9.73
CA GLN A 14 -7.73 -13.22 9.89
C GLN A 14 -8.77 -12.39 9.09
N ASP A 15 -8.69 -11.06 9.18
CA ASP A 15 -9.72 -10.17 8.62
C ASP A 15 -9.20 -9.28 7.46
N ALA A 16 -7.90 -9.32 7.22
CA ALA A 16 -7.23 -8.41 6.30
C ALA A 16 -6.13 -9.13 5.51
N SER A 17 -5.97 -8.75 4.24
CA SER A 17 -4.94 -9.30 3.36
C SER A 17 -4.30 -8.19 2.54
N VAL A 18 -2.99 -8.28 2.35
CA VAL A 18 -2.27 -7.49 1.36
C VAL A 18 -1.83 -8.41 0.24
N ARG A 19 -2.37 -8.17 -0.96
CA ARG A 19 -2.04 -8.93 -2.16
C ARG A 19 -1.04 -8.18 -2.99
N PHE A 20 0.09 -8.80 -3.31
CA PHE A 20 1.01 -8.36 -4.33
C PHE A 20 0.76 -9.16 -5.60
N SER A 21 0.60 -8.50 -6.73
CA SER A 21 0.45 -9.14 -8.04
C SER A 21 1.39 -8.50 -9.04
N LYS A 22 1.97 -9.31 -9.93
CA LYS A 22 2.83 -8.81 -11.00
C LYS A 22 2.13 -8.97 -12.36
N PRO A 23 1.22 -8.05 -12.76
CA PRO A 23 0.55 -8.14 -14.04
C PRO A 23 1.51 -7.87 -15.22
N ASN A 24 2.54 -7.04 -14.99
CA ASN A 24 3.50 -6.62 -16.00
C ASN A 24 4.96 -6.79 -15.48
N ASP A 25 5.79 -5.75 -15.62
CA ASP A 25 7.20 -5.76 -15.24
C ASP A 25 7.44 -5.55 -13.74
N ARG A 26 6.45 -5.01 -13.02
CA ARG A 26 6.49 -4.68 -11.59
C ARG A 26 5.30 -5.22 -10.81
N PHE A 27 5.51 -5.37 -9.51
CA PHE A 27 4.48 -5.70 -8.54
C PHE A 27 3.64 -4.46 -8.25
N GLU A 28 2.33 -4.68 -8.29
CA GLU A 28 1.29 -3.84 -7.72
C GLU A 28 0.82 -4.51 -6.43
N HIS A 29 0.22 -3.73 -5.53
CA HIS A 29 -0.42 -4.28 -4.33
C HIS A 29 -1.83 -3.76 -4.11
N SER A 30 -2.62 -4.53 -3.36
CA SER A 30 -4.00 -4.22 -3.01
C SER A 30 -4.26 -4.53 -1.54
N PHE A 31 -5.01 -3.64 -0.89
CA PHE A 31 -5.51 -3.83 0.46
C PHE A 31 -6.88 -4.50 0.38
N CYS A 32 -6.98 -5.69 0.94
CA CYS A 32 -8.15 -6.54 0.84
C CYS A 32 -8.79 -6.79 2.21
N ILE A 33 -10.10 -7.02 2.19
CA ILE A 33 -10.91 -7.38 3.35
C ILE A 33 -11.61 -8.71 3.12
N GLY A 34 -11.81 -9.48 4.19
CA GLY A 34 -12.57 -10.72 4.14
C GLY A 34 -14.07 -10.44 4.15
N ILE A 35 -14.81 -10.95 3.16
CA ILE A 35 -16.28 -10.92 3.12
C ILE A 35 -16.79 -12.33 2.83
N GLY A 36 -17.23 -13.04 3.87
CA GLY A 36 -17.57 -14.45 3.77
C GLY A 36 -16.34 -15.27 3.39
N THR A 37 -16.35 -15.91 2.22
CA THR A 37 -15.21 -16.67 1.69
C THR A 37 -14.38 -15.90 0.66
N ALA A 38 -14.74 -14.65 0.34
CA ALA A 38 -14.09 -13.85 -0.68
C ALA A 38 -13.17 -12.79 -0.07
N TRP A 39 -12.05 -12.51 -0.74
CA TRP A 39 -11.20 -11.36 -0.47
C TRP A 39 -11.53 -10.24 -1.46
N VAL A 40 -11.96 -9.10 -0.94
CA VAL A 40 -12.36 -7.94 -1.75
C VAL A 40 -11.33 -6.83 -1.62
N PRO A 41 -10.71 -6.36 -2.71
CA PRO A 41 -9.80 -5.21 -2.67
C PRO A 41 -10.59 -3.93 -2.39
N ILE A 42 -10.13 -3.10 -1.47
CA ILE A 42 -10.73 -1.80 -1.11
C ILE A 42 -9.86 -0.61 -1.47
N LEU A 43 -8.55 -0.82 -1.63
CA LEU A 43 -7.61 0.12 -2.21
C LEU A 43 -6.62 -0.66 -3.07
N ASN A 44 -6.34 -0.15 -4.27
CA ASN A 44 -5.32 -0.69 -5.16
C ASN A 44 -4.22 0.35 -5.32
N SER A 45 -2.97 -0.10 -5.34
CA SER A 45 -1.88 0.68 -5.92
C SER A 45 -2.28 1.15 -7.32
N TYR A 46 -1.97 2.40 -7.63
CA TYR A 46 -2.33 3.04 -8.87
C TYR A 46 -1.08 3.26 -9.70
N VAL A 47 -1.01 2.57 -10.83
CA VAL A 47 0.05 2.72 -11.84
C VAL A 47 -0.55 3.41 -13.06
N ASN A 48 -0.30 4.71 -13.21
CA ASN A 48 -0.86 5.49 -14.31
C ASN A 48 -0.23 5.13 -15.67
N ASP A 49 1.10 5.02 -15.70
CA ASP A 49 1.88 4.68 -16.89
C ASP A 49 2.96 3.66 -16.51
N PRO A 50 2.82 2.39 -16.92
CA PRO A 50 3.82 1.36 -16.66
C PRO A 50 5.20 1.66 -17.26
N LEU A 51 5.28 2.50 -18.29
CA LEU A 51 6.54 2.85 -18.97
C LEU A 51 7.18 4.13 -18.41
N ALA A 52 6.52 4.81 -17.47
CA ALA A 52 7.06 6.02 -16.87
C ALA A 52 8.37 5.75 -16.14
N SER A 53 9.36 6.62 -16.37
CA SER A 53 10.65 6.60 -15.64
C SER A 53 10.48 6.85 -14.14
N TRP A 54 9.41 7.55 -13.75
CA TRP A 54 9.04 7.87 -12.37
C TRP A 54 7.55 7.54 -12.20
N PRO A 55 7.21 6.26 -12.00
CA PRO A 55 5.82 5.80 -11.89
C PRO A 55 5.15 6.34 -10.61
N THR A 56 3.81 6.30 -10.61
CA THR A 56 2.96 6.73 -9.47
C THR A 56 2.97 5.76 -8.29
N ASP A 57 3.62 4.61 -8.42
CA ASP A 57 3.86 3.65 -7.35
C ASP A 57 5.25 3.00 -7.54
N PRO A 58 5.94 2.54 -6.47
CA PRO A 58 7.30 2.06 -6.56
C PRO A 58 7.50 0.93 -7.56
N ALA A 59 8.54 1.03 -8.39
CA ALA A 59 8.83 0.06 -9.44
C ALA A 59 9.48 -1.24 -8.91
N ILE A 60 8.81 -1.95 -8.01
CA ILE A 60 9.31 -3.21 -7.44
C ILE A 60 9.19 -4.32 -8.47
N GLN A 61 10.30 -4.87 -8.94
CA GLN A 61 10.33 -5.87 -10.02
C GLN A 61 10.54 -7.29 -9.49
N GLN A 62 11.18 -7.41 -8.33
CA GLN A 62 11.40 -8.66 -7.62
C GLN A 62 10.85 -8.52 -6.20
N LEU A 63 10.15 -9.55 -5.74
CA LEU A 63 9.59 -9.62 -4.39
C LEU A 63 9.83 -11.04 -3.87
N VAL A 64 10.37 -11.14 -2.67
CA VAL A 64 10.52 -12.41 -1.94
C VAL A 64 9.85 -12.28 -0.58
N VAL A 65 9.35 -13.38 -0.04
CA VAL A 65 8.84 -13.44 1.33
C VAL A 65 9.82 -14.23 2.15
N GLU A 66 10.32 -13.60 3.21
CA GLU A 66 11.27 -14.20 4.13
C GLU A 66 10.65 -14.20 5.53
N SER A 67 10.79 -15.31 6.26
CA SER A 67 10.42 -15.36 7.66
C SER A 67 11.58 -14.82 8.51
N ILE A 68 11.43 -13.59 9.01
CA ILE A 68 12.45 -12.86 9.76
C ILE A 68 12.02 -12.76 11.23
N GLY A 69 12.81 -13.34 12.12
CA GLY A 69 12.63 -13.23 13.58
C GLY A 69 11.74 -14.32 14.20
N GLN A 70 11.26 -14.05 15.42
CA GLN A 70 10.41 -14.94 16.22
C GLN A 70 9.07 -14.27 16.57
N ASP A 71 8.74 -13.15 15.90
CA ASP A 71 7.47 -12.46 16.12
C ASP A 71 6.30 -13.31 15.57
N PRO A 72 5.05 -13.09 16.06
CA PRO A 72 3.87 -13.83 15.61
C PRO A 72 3.59 -13.71 14.10
N PHE A 73 4.17 -12.70 13.44
CA PHE A 73 4.11 -12.48 11.99
C PHE A 73 5.53 -12.36 11.44
N PRO A 74 6.22 -13.49 11.22
CA PRO A 74 7.62 -13.45 10.81
C PRO A 74 7.76 -13.05 9.33
N ASP A 75 6.71 -13.18 8.53
CA ASP A 75 6.80 -13.00 7.08
C ASP A 75 6.92 -11.53 6.68
N VAL A 76 8.05 -11.22 6.07
CA VAL A 76 8.40 -9.90 5.52
C VAL A 76 8.52 -10.05 4.01
N ALA A 77 7.72 -9.28 3.27
CA ALA A 77 7.91 -9.10 1.84
C ALA A 77 9.07 -8.11 1.61
N LEU A 78 10.16 -8.60 1.02
CA LEU A 78 11.30 -7.82 0.63
C LEU A 78 11.29 -7.63 -0.89
N GLY A 79 11.27 -6.37 -1.31
CA GLY A 79 11.17 -5.99 -2.72
C GLY A 79 12.36 -5.17 -3.18
N VAL A 80 12.76 -5.37 -4.42
CA VAL A 80 13.71 -4.50 -5.11
C VAL A 80 13.25 -4.24 -6.55
N GLY A 81 13.66 -3.10 -7.09
CA GLY A 81 13.49 -2.84 -8.51
C GLY A 81 14.06 -1.51 -8.94
N MET A 82 13.89 -1.19 -10.22
CA MET A 82 14.44 0.01 -10.83
C MET A 82 13.48 0.61 -11.85
N SER A 83 13.44 1.94 -11.89
CA SER A 83 12.86 2.70 -13.01
C SER A 83 13.57 4.04 -13.11
N GLY A 84 13.75 4.53 -14.34
CA GLY A 84 14.50 5.75 -14.61
C GLY A 84 15.91 5.71 -13.99
N LYS A 85 16.20 6.67 -13.10
CA LYS A 85 17.45 6.74 -12.34
C LYS A 85 17.27 6.41 -10.84
N GLY A 86 16.19 5.69 -10.50
CA GLY A 86 15.85 5.29 -9.14
C GLY A 86 16.08 3.79 -8.92
N HIS A 87 16.78 3.46 -7.83
CA HIS A 87 16.84 2.10 -7.28
C HIS A 87 15.93 2.01 -6.06
N TRP A 88 14.92 1.15 -6.13
CA TRP A 88 13.84 1.03 -5.16
C TRP A 88 14.05 -0.21 -4.31
N SER A 89 13.75 -0.09 -3.02
CA SER A 89 13.63 -1.21 -2.09
C SER A 89 12.37 -1.07 -1.25
N LEU A 90 11.78 -2.20 -0.91
CA LEU A 90 10.60 -2.33 -0.07
C LEU A 90 10.88 -3.33 1.05
N ALA A 91 10.48 -3.01 2.27
CA ALA A 91 10.14 -3.99 3.29
C ALA A 91 8.66 -3.81 3.69
N ALA A 92 7.90 -4.90 3.64
CA ALA A 92 6.46 -4.90 3.91
C ALA A 92 6.09 -6.05 4.85
N GLN A 93 5.46 -5.76 5.99
CA GLN A 93 5.17 -6.76 7.01
C GLN A 93 3.99 -6.40 7.90
N TRP A 94 3.39 -7.40 8.52
CA TRP A 94 2.44 -7.18 9.62
C TRP A 94 3.16 -6.68 10.88
N MET A 95 2.52 -5.74 11.58
CA MET A 95 2.94 -5.13 12.83
C MET A 95 1.83 -5.29 13.86
N GLY A 96 2.22 -5.27 15.14
CA GLY A 96 1.31 -5.37 16.28
C GLY A 96 1.28 -6.77 16.88
N ARG A 97 1.24 -6.84 18.22
CA ARG A 97 1.29 -8.10 18.97
C ARG A 97 -0.08 -8.69 19.26
N SER A 98 -1.14 -7.91 19.14
CA SER A 98 -2.53 -8.33 19.36
C SER A 98 -3.36 -8.11 18.10
N GLU A 99 -4.42 -8.90 17.95
CA GLU A 99 -5.38 -8.79 16.83
C GLU A 99 -6.02 -7.40 16.75
N SER A 100 -6.29 -6.77 17.88
CA SER A 100 -6.92 -5.45 17.99
C SER A 100 -6.04 -4.26 17.55
N HIS A 101 -4.72 -4.46 17.43
CA HIS A 101 -3.76 -3.40 17.07
C HIS A 101 -2.87 -3.82 15.89
N ARG A 102 -3.39 -4.69 15.02
CA ARG A 102 -2.67 -5.16 13.84
C ARG A 102 -2.68 -4.11 12.73
N ALA A 103 -1.52 -3.82 12.18
CA ALA A 103 -1.37 -2.96 11.01
C ALA A 103 -0.33 -3.56 10.05
N PHE A 104 -0.48 -3.33 8.76
CA PHE A 104 0.53 -3.71 7.77
C PHE A 104 1.41 -2.51 7.47
N GLN A 105 2.72 -2.62 7.71
CA GLN A 105 3.68 -1.56 7.49
C GLN A 105 4.37 -1.72 6.14
N PHE A 106 4.50 -0.61 5.43
CA PHE A 106 5.34 -0.46 4.25
C PHE A 106 6.49 0.47 4.57
N ASP A 107 7.68 0.09 4.13
CA ASP A 107 8.89 0.85 4.26
C ASP A 107 9.61 0.88 2.93
N TYR A 108 9.47 2.01 2.22
CA TYR A 108 10.10 2.20 0.92
C TYR A 108 11.32 3.09 1.04
N ALA A 109 12.35 2.72 0.31
CA ALA A 109 13.48 3.59 0.04
C ALA A 109 13.78 3.64 -1.46
N CYS A 110 14.12 4.82 -1.96
CA CYS A 110 14.55 5.05 -3.32
C CYS A 110 15.88 5.80 -3.33
N LYS A 111 16.94 5.15 -3.81
CA LYS A 111 18.21 5.81 -4.10
C LYS A 111 18.10 6.46 -5.48
N ILE A 112 18.29 7.78 -5.53
CA ILE A 112 17.99 8.58 -6.72
C ILE A 112 19.21 9.29 -7.29
N GLN A 113 19.16 9.56 -8.59
CA GLN A 113 20.02 10.54 -9.26
C GLN A 113 19.15 11.53 -10.06
N PRO A 114 19.38 12.84 -9.93
CA PRO A 114 18.61 13.85 -10.67
C PRO A 114 18.66 13.72 -12.21
N PRO A 115 17.65 14.25 -12.92
CA PRO A 115 16.41 14.85 -12.42
C PRO A 115 15.40 13.78 -11.92
N VAL A 116 14.61 14.14 -10.92
CA VAL A 116 13.64 13.26 -10.26
C VAL A 116 12.21 13.71 -10.60
N GLY A 117 11.34 12.75 -10.91
CA GLY A 117 9.91 12.97 -11.08
C GLY A 117 9.13 12.70 -9.79
N PHE A 118 7.92 12.15 -9.91
CA PHE A 118 7.16 11.74 -8.74
C PHE A 118 7.84 10.56 -8.00
N LEU A 119 7.78 10.59 -6.67
CA LEU A 119 8.20 9.51 -5.79
C LEU A 119 7.13 9.29 -4.73
N GLY A 120 6.64 8.07 -4.62
CA GLY A 120 5.67 7.73 -3.61
C GLY A 120 4.87 6.51 -3.96
N SER A 121 3.87 6.25 -3.14
CA SER A 121 2.85 5.23 -3.35
C SER A 121 1.50 5.89 -3.55
N THR A 122 0.84 5.60 -4.66
CA THR A 122 -0.49 6.14 -4.97
C THR A 122 -1.52 5.04 -4.91
N TYR A 123 -2.65 5.30 -4.28
CA TYR A 123 -3.77 4.37 -4.15
C TYR A 123 -5.03 4.94 -4.76
N ALA A 124 -5.81 4.09 -5.39
CA ALA A 124 -7.15 4.39 -5.88
C ALA A 124 -8.17 3.43 -5.27
N ILE A 125 -9.39 3.93 -5.10
CA ILE A 125 -10.55 3.12 -4.72
C ILE A 125 -10.99 2.31 -5.96
N PRO A 126 -11.09 0.97 -5.87
CA PRO A 126 -11.57 0.15 -6.98
C PRO A 126 -12.98 0.54 -7.43
N GLN A 127 -13.22 0.49 -8.74
CA GLN A 127 -14.56 0.69 -9.28
C GLN A 127 -15.49 -0.46 -8.88
N GLY A 128 -16.78 -0.15 -8.67
CA GLY A 128 -17.80 -1.17 -8.40
C GLY A 128 -17.93 -1.64 -6.96
N LEU A 129 -17.17 -1.08 -6.00
CA LEU A 129 -17.34 -1.39 -4.58
C LEU A 129 -18.78 -1.18 -4.09
N THR A 130 -19.45 -0.13 -4.54
CA THR A 130 -20.85 0.14 -4.19
C THR A 130 -21.79 -0.97 -4.67
N ALA A 131 -21.53 -1.56 -5.85
CA ALA A 131 -22.31 -2.69 -6.35
C ALA A 131 -22.08 -3.97 -5.52
N GLN A 132 -20.94 -4.05 -4.83
CA GLN A 132 -20.62 -5.12 -3.87
C GLN A 132 -21.17 -4.83 -2.45
N GLY A 133 -21.91 -3.73 -2.28
CA GLY A 133 -22.47 -3.31 -0.99
C GLY A 133 -21.42 -2.71 -0.05
N ILE A 134 -20.32 -2.18 -0.61
CA ILE A 134 -19.25 -1.50 0.11
C ILE A 134 -19.37 -0.01 -0.18
N GLN A 135 -19.74 0.77 0.83
CA GLN A 135 -19.77 2.23 0.75
C GLN A 135 -18.59 2.81 1.51
N LEU A 136 -17.75 3.61 0.84
CA LEU A 136 -16.61 4.28 1.47
C LEU A 136 -16.98 5.71 1.88
N GLU A 137 -16.95 5.98 3.18
CA GLU A 137 -17.08 7.32 3.76
C GLU A 137 -15.70 7.80 4.22
N ARG A 138 -15.34 9.05 3.88
CA ARG A 138 -14.02 9.58 4.20
C ARG A 138 -14.03 10.36 5.52
N TYR A 139 -13.03 10.13 6.35
CA TYR A 139 -12.70 10.99 7.50
C TYR A 139 -11.20 11.28 7.52
N GLN A 140 -10.81 12.55 7.45
CA GLN A 140 -9.41 12.91 7.64
C GLN A 140 -9.22 13.39 9.08
N ALA A 141 -8.52 12.59 9.88
CA ALA A 141 -8.26 12.93 11.28
C ALA A 141 -7.09 13.93 11.43
N SER A 142 -6.08 13.85 10.54
CA SER A 142 -4.90 14.73 10.56
C SER A 142 -4.24 14.82 9.17
N PRO A 143 -3.23 15.69 8.98
CA PRO A 143 -2.43 15.74 7.75
C PRO A 143 -1.60 14.47 7.46
N GLN A 144 -1.26 13.68 8.49
CA GLN A 144 -0.49 12.42 8.36
C GLN A 144 -1.36 11.17 8.51
N HIS A 145 -2.64 11.34 8.81
CA HIS A 145 -3.60 10.26 9.03
C HIS A 145 -4.75 10.37 8.05
N TRP A 146 -4.87 9.37 7.20
CA TRP A 146 -6.06 9.18 6.37
C TRP A 146 -6.92 8.06 6.95
N THR A 147 -8.23 8.24 6.90
CA THR A 147 -9.17 7.21 7.32
C THR A 147 -10.32 7.10 6.33
N GLY A 148 -10.52 5.89 5.81
CA GLY A 148 -11.68 5.49 5.04
C GLY A 148 -12.53 4.56 5.89
N TRP A 149 -13.78 4.94 6.11
CA TRP A 149 -14.80 4.09 6.68
C TRP A 149 -15.45 3.31 5.57
N TYR A 150 -15.76 2.03 5.79
CA TYR A 150 -16.60 1.30 4.88
C TYR A 150 -17.68 0.50 5.60
N VAL A 151 -18.88 0.53 5.03
CA VAL A 151 -20.02 -0.27 5.48
C VAL A 151 -20.17 -1.44 4.55
N ILE A 152 -20.22 -2.65 5.10
CA ILE A 152 -20.55 -3.86 4.35
C ILE A 152 -22.04 -4.15 4.58
N SER A 153 -22.90 -3.74 3.64
CA SER A 153 -24.37 -3.74 3.85
C SER A 153 -24.93 -5.11 4.23
N LYS A 154 -24.28 -6.21 3.83
CA LYS A 154 -24.72 -7.59 4.16
C LYS A 154 -24.40 -8.01 5.59
N LEU A 155 -23.36 -7.44 6.19
CA LEU A 155 -22.89 -7.80 7.54
C LEU A 155 -23.41 -6.84 8.61
N HIS A 156 -23.94 -5.68 8.22
CA HIS A 156 -24.30 -4.57 9.13
C HIS A 156 -23.14 -4.12 10.03
N SER A 157 -21.91 -4.46 9.66
CA SER A 157 -20.70 -4.08 10.37
C SER A 157 -20.05 -2.89 9.69
N ARG A 158 -19.65 -1.92 10.50
CA ARG A 158 -18.84 -0.78 10.07
C ARG A 158 -17.37 -1.10 10.33
N TYR A 159 -16.57 -0.90 9.30
CA TYR A 159 -15.14 -1.11 9.38
C TYR A 159 -14.42 0.17 8.99
N ARG A 160 -13.14 0.24 9.39
CA ARG A 160 -12.29 1.39 9.16
C ARG A 160 -10.96 0.92 8.59
N LEU A 161 -10.58 1.45 7.44
CA LEU A 161 -9.22 1.40 6.91
C LEU A 161 -8.52 2.70 7.28
N ALA A 162 -7.49 2.62 8.11
CA ALA A 162 -6.68 3.78 8.49
C ALA A 162 -5.29 3.65 7.85
N ILE A 163 -4.81 4.74 7.24
CA ILE A 163 -3.44 4.88 6.80
C ILE A 163 -2.76 5.92 7.69
N GLU A 164 -1.70 5.51 8.36
CA GLU A 164 -0.85 6.36 9.18
C GLU A 164 0.53 6.47 8.54
N VAL A 165 0.94 7.69 8.19
CA VAL A 165 2.29 7.94 7.69
C VAL A 165 3.22 8.23 8.86
N THR A 166 4.23 7.37 9.03
CA THR A 166 5.26 7.51 10.07
C THR A 166 6.50 8.26 9.58
N GLN A 167 6.74 8.25 8.26
CA GLN A 167 7.75 9.06 7.60
C GLN A 167 7.26 9.43 6.19
N GLY A 168 7.32 10.71 5.84
CA GLY A 168 6.78 11.22 4.57
C GLY A 168 5.54 12.07 4.79
N LYS A 169 4.80 12.30 3.71
CA LYS A 169 3.58 13.11 3.69
C LYS A 169 2.46 12.33 3.01
N LEU A 170 1.26 12.45 3.56
CA LEU A 170 0.03 11.98 2.93
C LEU A 170 -0.68 13.14 2.21
N THR A 171 -1.08 12.91 0.97
CA THR A 171 -1.88 13.83 0.18
C THR A 171 -3.11 13.11 -0.36
N TRP A 172 -4.31 13.69 -0.17
CA TRP A 172 -5.54 13.23 -0.81
C TRP A 172 -5.86 14.11 -2.01
N HIS A 173 -6.06 13.48 -3.17
CA HIS A 173 -6.44 14.13 -4.41
C HIS A 173 -7.94 13.92 -4.65
N ALA A 174 -8.76 14.92 -4.30
CA ALA A 174 -10.21 14.82 -4.37
C ALA A 174 -10.74 14.61 -5.79
N ASP A 175 -10.12 15.24 -6.78
CA ASP A 175 -10.56 15.17 -8.18
C ASP A 175 -10.39 13.77 -8.77
N THR A 176 -9.34 13.06 -8.36
CA THR A 176 -9.01 11.71 -8.84
C THR A 176 -9.38 10.61 -7.88
N GLN A 177 -9.87 10.95 -6.67
CA GLN A 177 -10.14 10.01 -5.57
C GLN A 177 -8.92 9.15 -5.21
N GLN A 178 -7.72 9.77 -5.21
CA GLN A 178 -6.46 9.08 -4.96
C GLN A 178 -5.79 9.51 -3.66
N ILE A 179 -5.09 8.57 -3.04
CA ILE A 179 -4.26 8.81 -1.85
C ILE A 179 -2.81 8.67 -2.30
N ALA A 180 -2.01 9.72 -2.16
CA ALA A 180 -0.57 9.69 -2.41
C ALA A 180 0.18 9.73 -1.07
N ILE A 181 1.21 8.90 -0.94
CA ILE A 181 2.15 8.91 0.18
C ILE A 181 3.54 9.10 -0.40
N GLU A 182 4.19 10.20 -0.05
CA GLU A 182 5.40 10.71 -0.71
C GLU A 182 6.47 11.10 0.32
N PRO A 183 7.77 11.11 -0.02
CA PRO A 183 8.81 11.68 0.84
C PRO A 183 8.51 13.14 1.22
N GLU A 184 8.94 13.59 2.40
CA GLU A 184 8.77 14.99 2.78
C GLU A 184 9.56 15.94 1.87
N SER A 185 8.97 17.10 1.57
CA SER A 185 9.52 18.06 0.61
C SER A 185 10.90 18.60 0.98
N GLU A 186 11.25 18.70 2.27
CA GLU A 186 12.60 19.10 2.68
C GLU A 186 13.66 18.09 2.22
N SER A 187 13.32 16.79 2.23
CA SER A 187 14.20 15.74 1.73
C SER A 187 14.40 15.84 0.21
N MET A 188 13.41 16.36 -0.53
CA MET A 188 13.50 16.59 -1.98
C MET A 188 14.23 17.89 -2.37
N ARG A 189 14.35 18.88 -1.47
CA ARG A 189 14.99 20.16 -1.78
C ARG A 189 16.53 20.11 -1.74
N SER A 190 17.11 19.09 -1.12
CA SER A 190 18.57 18.93 -0.92
C SER A 190 19.27 18.11 -2.02
N LEU A 191 18.63 17.90 -3.18
CA LEU A 191 19.06 16.93 -4.20
C LEU A 191 20.21 17.39 -5.11
N GLU A 192 21.24 18.02 -4.55
CA GLU A 192 22.49 18.31 -5.27
C GLU A 192 23.43 17.08 -5.38
N LYS A 193 23.16 16.01 -4.61
CA LYS A 193 23.95 14.76 -4.59
C LYS A 193 23.03 13.53 -4.55
N PRO A 194 23.54 12.33 -4.92
CA PRO A 194 22.79 11.08 -4.77
C PRO A 194 22.36 10.92 -3.32
N SER A 195 21.05 10.84 -3.11
CA SER A 195 20.43 10.65 -1.80
C SER A 195 19.50 9.45 -1.84
N THR A 196 19.24 8.89 -0.67
CA THR A 196 18.18 7.89 -0.49
C THR A 196 17.00 8.60 0.16
N LEU A 197 15.88 8.63 -0.53
CA LEU A 197 14.61 9.11 0.01
C LEU A 197 13.81 7.93 0.56
N ARG A 198 13.10 8.16 1.66
CA ARG A 198 12.35 7.11 2.37
C ARG A 198 11.00 7.64 2.81
N TRP A 199 9.98 6.79 2.72
CA TRP A 199 8.66 7.02 3.29
C TRP A 199 8.16 5.70 3.86
N CYS A 200 7.50 5.79 5.01
CA CYS A 200 7.03 4.66 5.78
C CYS A 200 5.61 4.97 6.26
N TYR A 201 4.74 3.97 6.16
CA TYR A 201 3.36 4.10 6.58
C TYR A 201 2.78 2.75 6.99
N ARG A 202 1.68 2.81 7.74
CA ARG A 202 0.95 1.66 8.27
C ARG A 202 -0.48 1.70 7.80
N VAL A 203 -1.02 0.52 7.50
CA VAL A 203 -2.41 0.32 7.10
C VAL A 203 -3.08 -0.55 8.15
N ALA A 204 -4.09 -0.04 8.82
CA ALA A 204 -4.83 -0.78 9.85
C ALA A 204 -6.27 -1.01 9.42
N TRP A 205 -6.76 -2.22 9.64
CA TRP A 205 -8.17 -2.60 9.47
C TRP A 205 -8.78 -2.73 10.85
N LEU A 206 -9.75 -1.89 11.15
CA LEU A 206 -10.33 -1.80 12.48
C LEU A 206 -11.83 -2.04 12.38
N SER A 207 -12.31 -3.09 13.04
CA SER A 207 -13.74 -3.24 13.28
C SER A 207 -14.18 -2.13 14.22
N CYS A 208 -15.31 -1.52 13.91
CA CYS A 208 -15.91 -0.52 14.78
C CYS A 208 -17.10 -1.21 15.43
N GLN A 209 -16.95 -1.56 16.71
CA GLN A 209 -18.09 -1.96 17.51
C GLN A 209 -18.97 -0.72 17.72
N GLU A 210 -20.26 -0.84 17.43
CA GLU A 210 -21.27 0.14 17.85
C GLU A 210 -21.45 0.13 19.36
#